data_AF-A0A4D6MR42-F1
#
_entry.id   AF-A0A4D6MR42-F1
#
_cell.length_a   1.000
_cell.length_b   1.000
_cell.length_c   1.000
_cell.angle_alpha   90.00
_cell.angle_beta   90.00
_cell.angle_gamma   90.00
#
_symmetry.space_group_name_H-M   'P 1'
#
loop_
_entity.id
_entity.type
_entity.pdbx_description
1 polymer ?
#
loop_
_entity_poly.entity_id
_entity_poly.type
_entity_poly.pdbx_seq_one_letter_code
_entity_poly.pdbx_strand_id
1 'polypeptide(L)'
;MKLVVFLVATILVASQCHGASFRSFPLRLPTGYGDGASYGDVRCASWRLAVEAKNIFGFETIPEQCVEATANYIEGGQYQSDSKTVNQQVFFFARDREIHENDVVLFNIDGTVLSNVPYYSQHGYGSEKFNSTRYDEEFVNKGNAPALPETLKNYNKLLDLGLKVIFLTGRRTDKKAVTEANLKKAGYHTWEKLILKDPSNNQNSVEYKSTERAKLVQQGYRIIANVGDQWSGLSGHNVGIRTFKLPNPIDSTTEFSLCAFNKLWNFLNCYSNSDERIMKVFVFVVAITVAAWQCEGSEHGASFQIFPLRMKTGHGGRYIPEVSCQSWRVGVEAHNVIEWKTVPLDCEGYVGNYMLGDQYRSDSKTVCGEAYSYANTLNITAKDIWVFDVDETTLSNLPYYAHHGFGVEPYNSTLFNKWVDLGEAPALPESLKLYKKLLSLGIKIVFLTGRPLEQKAITVTNLKIAGYHKWEKLIVKDTSIYHGKTAVTYKSSERKKLEEQGYNIIGNIGDQWSDILGTNTGDRTFKLPDPMYYIS
;
A
#
# COMPACT_ATOMS: atom_id res chain seq x y z
N MET A 1 45.05 45.53 22.17
CA MET A 1 43.92 44.73 22.71
C MET A 1 42.74 44.56 21.76
N LYS A 2 42.42 45.48 20.83
CA LYS A 2 41.31 45.29 19.87
C LYS A 2 41.63 44.41 18.64
N LEU A 3 42.90 44.18 18.31
CA LEU A 3 43.31 43.29 17.20
C LEU A 3 43.27 41.80 17.57
N VAL A 4 43.52 41.47 18.85
CA VAL A 4 43.58 40.07 19.34
C VAL A 4 42.17 39.48 19.48
N VAL A 5 41.18 40.30 19.85
CA VAL A 5 39.78 39.87 19.91
C VAL A 5 39.21 39.59 18.52
N PHE A 6 39.65 40.33 17.50
CA PHE A 6 39.23 40.10 16.11
C PHE A 6 39.87 38.83 15.51
N LEU A 7 41.11 38.50 15.90
CA LEU A 7 41.82 37.29 15.48
C LEU A 7 41.27 36.02 16.16
N VAL A 8 40.89 36.10 17.43
CA VAL A 8 40.28 34.97 18.16
C VAL A 8 38.83 34.73 17.69
N ALA A 9 38.08 35.79 17.34
CA ALA A 9 36.75 35.66 16.75
C ALA A 9 36.80 35.06 15.32
N THR A 10 37.80 35.41 14.52
CA THR A 10 37.98 34.80 13.18
C THR A 10 38.45 33.35 13.23
N ILE A 11 39.26 32.97 14.21
CA ILE A 11 39.67 31.57 14.40
C ILE A 11 38.52 30.71 14.94
N LEU A 12 37.67 31.24 15.83
CA LEU A 12 36.47 30.53 16.31
C LEU A 12 35.40 30.39 15.22
N VAL A 13 35.20 31.41 14.37
CA VAL A 13 34.29 31.33 13.22
C VAL A 13 34.87 30.44 12.11
N ALA A 14 36.19 30.41 11.89
CA ALA A 14 36.82 29.50 10.94
C ALA A 14 36.91 28.04 11.44
N SER A 15 36.87 27.81 12.75
CA SER A 15 36.82 26.46 13.34
C SER A 15 35.45 25.80 13.25
N GLN A 16 34.38 26.57 12.97
CA GLN A 16 33.04 26.03 12.67
C GLN A 16 32.84 25.66 11.20
N CYS A 17 33.85 25.86 10.34
CA CYS A 17 33.84 25.41 8.96
C CYS A 17 34.69 24.15 8.70
N HIS A 18 35.27 23.55 9.73
CA HIS A 18 35.69 22.16 9.68
C HIS A 18 34.55 21.29 10.22
N GLY A 19 33.43 21.32 9.50
CA GLY A 19 32.51 20.19 9.54
C GLY A 19 33.34 18.96 9.26
N ALA A 20 33.18 17.93 10.10
CA ALA A 20 33.66 16.60 9.83
C ALA A 20 33.49 16.34 8.34
N SER A 21 34.54 15.87 7.67
CA SER A 21 34.52 15.53 6.27
C SER A 21 33.41 14.50 6.04
N PHE A 22 32.18 14.97 5.85
CA PHE A 22 31.21 14.31 5.03
C PHE A 22 31.98 14.14 3.73
N ARG A 23 32.33 12.89 3.41
CA ARG A 23 32.45 12.54 2.00
C ARG A 23 31.14 13.06 1.42
N SER A 24 31.21 14.19 0.74
CA SER A 24 30.25 14.52 -0.29
C SER A 24 30.29 13.29 -1.18
N PHE A 25 29.34 12.37 -0.98
CA PHE A 25 29.02 11.44 -2.03
C PHE A 25 28.74 12.35 -3.21
N PRO A 26 29.52 12.30 -4.29
CA PRO A 26 29.05 12.88 -5.53
C PRO A 26 27.84 12.03 -5.87
N LEU A 27 26.65 12.46 -5.43
CA LEU A 27 25.36 11.99 -5.91
C LEU A 27 25.24 12.46 -7.36
N ARG A 28 26.14 11.99 -8.23
CA ARG A 28 25.85 11.88 -9.65
C ARG A 28 24.85 10.75 -9.74
N LEU A 29 23.59 11.16 -9.74
CA LEU A 29 22.39 10.36 -9.94
C LEU A 29 22.55 9.53 -11.22
N PRO A 30 22.63 8.20 -11.16
CA PRO A 30 22.10 7.37 -12.22
C PRO A 30 20.58 7.40 -12.04
N THR A 31 19.85 7.94 -13.01
CA THR A 31 18.39 7.92 -13.03
C THR A 31 17.89 6.47 -13.04
N GLY A 32 17.54 5.97 -11.86
CA GLY A 32 17.09 4.61 -11.62
C GLY A 32 15.64 4.35 -12.02
N TYR A 33 15.33 4.58 -13.30
CA TYR A 33 14.44 3.80 -14.16
C TYR A 33 14.99 4.14 -15.55
N GLY A 34 15.64 3.16 -16.20
CA GLY A 34 16.73 3.35 -17.18
C GLY A 34 16.68 4.66 -17.96
N ASP A 35 17.77 5.43 -17.90
CA ASP A 35 18.03 6.69 -18.62
C ASP A 35 17.07 6.94 -19.80
N GLY A 36 15.88 7.47 -19.53
CA GLY A 36 14.77 7.50 -20.48
C GLY A 36 13.35 7.49 -19.92
N ALA A 37 13.12 7.17 -18.64
CA ALA A 37 11.76 7.21 -18.07
C ALA A 37 11.21 8.65 -18.00
N SER A 38 10.02 8.88 -18.56
CA SER A 38 9.37 10.19 -18.54
C SER A 38 8.82 10.51 -17.15
N TYR A 39 8.58 11.79 -16.87
CA TYR A 39 7.86 12.21 -15.66
C TYR A 39 6.47 11.54 -15.53
N GLY A 40 5.86 11.15 -16.66
CA GLY A 40 4.60 10.40 -16.69
C GLY A 40 4.74 8.99 -16.11
N ASP A 41 5.82 8.27 -16.47
CA ASP A 41 6.06 6.88 -16.05
C ASP A 41 6.23 6.75 -14.53
N VAL A 42 7.00 7.67 -13.93
CA VAL A 42 7.22 7.74 -12.48
C VAL A 42 5.90 7.94 -11.74
N ARG A 43 5.05 8.85 -12.25
CA ARG A 43 3.74 9.16 -11.67
C ARG A 43 2.78 7.97 -11.76
N CYS A 44 2.74 7.28 -12.89
CA CYS A 44 1.85 6.13 -13.08
C CYS A 44 2.32 4.90 -12.28
N ALA A 45 3.63 4.69 -12.14
CA ALA A 45 4.18 3.70 -11.23
C ALA A 45 3.82 4.01 -9.76
N SER A 46 3.82 5.28 -9.37
CA SER A 46 3.41 5.73 -8.02
C SER A 46 1.93 5.48 -7.77
N TRP A 47 1.08 5.82 -8.75
CA TRP A 47 -0.35 5.56 -8.68
C TRP A 47 -0.64 4.07 -8.53
N ARG A 48 0.00 3.22 -9.35
CA ARG A 48 -0.10 1.75 -9.24
C ARG A 48 0.32 1.28 -7.84
N LEU A 49 1.46 1.71 -7.32
CA LEU A 49 1.92 1.29 -5.99
C LEU A 49 0.92 1.72 -4.91
N ALA A 50 0.36 2.92 -5.01
CA ALA A 50 -0.65 3.41 -4.08
C ALA A 50 -1.95 2.57 -4.14
N VAL A 51 -2.33 2.05 -5.31
CA VAL A 51 -3.44 1.07 -5.43
C VAL A 51 -3.08 -0.25 -4.75
N GLU A 52 -1.90 -0.79 -5.05
CA GLU A 52 -1.45 -2.06 -4.47
C GLU A 52 -1.29 -2.00 -2.94
N ALA A 53 -0.82 -0.87 -2.39
CA ALA A 53 -0.65 -0.64 -0.96
C ALA A 53 -1.92 -0.10 -0.25
N LYS A 54 -3.09 -0.13 -0.91
CA LYS A 54 -4.40 0.26 -0.37
C LYS A 54 -4.52 1.75 0.02
N ASN A 55 -3.74 2.64 -0.58
CA ASN A 55 -3.90 4.09 -0.43
C ASN A 55 -4.99 4.65 -1.37
N ILE A 56 -5.03 4.12 -2.60
CA ILE A 56 -6.02 4.46 -3.63
C ILE A 56 -6.91 3.23 -3.87
N PHE A 57 -8.21 3.41 -3.69
CA PHE A 57 -9.22 2.40 -3.95
C PHE A 57 -10.56 3.08 -4.17
N GLY A 58 -11.53 2.34 -4.71
CA GLY A 58 -12.84 2.85 -5.11
C GLY A 58 -12.83 3.78 -6.33
N PHE A 59 -11.79 3.75 -7.17
CA PHE A 59 -11.76 4.52 -8.42
C PHE A 59 -12.65 3.86 -9.48
N GLU A 60 -13.32 4.67 -10.31
CA GLU A 60 -14.18 4.15 -11.39
C GLU A 60 -13.40 3.79 -12.65
N THR A 61 -12.32 4.52 -12.92
CA THR A 61 -11.40 4.32 -14.05
C THR A 61 -9.99 4.67 -13.60
N ILE A 62 -8.99 4.12 -14.29
CA ILE A 62 -7.59 4.53 -14.10
C ILE A 62 -7.38 5.95 -14.66
N PRO A 63 -6.37 6.71 -14.18
CA PRO A 63 -6.03 7.99 -14.78
C PRO A 63 -5.69 7.82 -16.27
N GLU A 64 -6.27 8.64 -17.14
CA GLU A 64 -6.13 8.53 -18.60
C GLU A 64 -4.67 8.49 -19.04
N GLN A 65 -3.82 9.35 -18.46
CA GLN A 65 -2.39 9.39 -18.75
C GLN A 65 -1.62 8.12 -18.30
N CYS A 66 -2.24 7.23 -17.53
CA CYS A 66 -1.64 5.99 -17.03
C CYS A 66 -2.14 4.75 -17.75
N VAL A 67 -3.01 4.87 -18.77
CA VAL A 67 -3.54 3.74 -19.52
C VAL A 67 -2.44 2.97 -20.23
N GLU A 68 -1.59 3.67 -21.00
CA GLU A 68 -0.47 3.04 -21.71
C GLU A 68 0.54 2.40 -20.76
N ALA A 69 0.93 3.11 -19.69
CA ALA A 69 1.82 2.58 -18.67
C ALA A 69 1.24 1.33 -17.96
N THR A 70 -0.08 1.29 -17.78
CA THR A 70 -0.78 0.14 -17.20
C THR A 70 -0.78 -1.04 -18.17
N ALA A 71 -1.09 -0.82 -19.44
CA ALA A 71 -1.02 -1.83 -20.49
C ALA A 71 0.39 -2.44 -20.58
N ASN A 72 1.42 -1.59 -20.68
CA ASN A 72 2.83 -1.99 -20.73
C ASN A 72 3.26 -2.80 -19.50
N TYR A 73 2.72 -2.50 -18.32
CA TYR A 73 2.97 -3.28 -17.12
C TYR A 73 2.37 -4.69 -17.20
N ILE A 74 1.10 -4.79 -17.62
CA ILE A 74 0.33 -6.05 -17.67
C ILE A 74 0.88 -6.99 -18.74
N GLU A 75 1.18 -6.45 -19.91
CA GLU A 75 1.75 -7.19 -21.04
C GLU A 75 3.24 -7.49 -20.84
N GLY A 76 3.91 -6.71 -19.98
CA GLY A 76 5.33 -6.83 -19.69
C GLY A 76 5.69 -7.90 -18.64
N GLY A 77 6.99 -8.19 -18.52
CA GLY A 77 7.50 -9.17 -17.56
C GLY A 77 7.33 -8.78 -16.08
N GLN A 78 7.08 -7.50 -15.78
CA GLN A 78 6.97 -7.02 -14.40
C GLN A 78 5.67 -7.52 -13.73
N TYR A 79 4.52 -7.55 -14.42
CA TYR A 79 3.28 -8.12 -13.88
C TYR A 79 3.43 -9.62 -13.54
N GLN A 80 4.13 -10.37 -14.41
CA GLN A 80 4.44 -11.77 -14.16
C GLN A 80 5.36 -11.93 -12.94
N SER A 81 6.41 -11.12 -12.82
CA SER A 81 7.35 -11.15 -11.69
C SER A 81 6.66 -10.81 -10.35
N ASP A 82 5.77 -9.83 -10.35
CA ASP A 82 4.96 -9.46 -9.17
C ASP A 82 4.01 -10.61 -8.79
N SER A 83 3.27 -11.15 -9.77
CA SER A 83 2.38 -12.30 -9.58
C SER A 83 3.10 -13.54 -9.05
N LYS A 84 4.33 -13.77 -9.52
CA LYS A 84 5.21 -14.86 -9.07
C LYS A 84 5.65 -14.67 -7.63
N THR A 85 6.03 -13.44 -7.26
CA THR A 85 6.43 -13.09 -5.88
C THR A 85 5.32 -13.44 -4.89
N VAL A 86 4.10 -12.99 -5.16
CA VAL A 86 2.93 -13.25 -4.30
C VAL A 86 2.66 -14.74 -4.18
N ASN A 87 2.60 -15.45 -5.31
CA ASN A 87 2.35 -16.89 -5.33
C ASN A 87 3.43 -17.70 -4.60
N GLN A 88 4.70 -17.31 -4.69
CA GLN A 88 5.77 -17.94 -3.90
C GLN A 88 5.64 -17.66 -2.41
N GLN A 89 5.21 -16.45 -2.00
CA GLN A 89 4.94 -16.17 -0.58
C GLN A 89 3.78 -17.02 -0.04
N VAL A 90 2.71 -17.20 -0.83
CA VAL A 90 1.61 -18.11 -0.47
C VAL A 90 2.14 -19.53 -0.24
N PHE A 91 2.94 -20.05 -1.17
CA PHE A 91 3.52 -21.39 -1.05
C PHE A 91 4.43 -21.52 0.16
N PHE A 92 5.34 -20.57 0.40
CA PHE A 92 6.26 -20.63 1.54
C PHE A 92 5.52 -20.55 2.86
N PHE A 93 4.52 -19.68 2.95
CA PHE A 93 3.65 -19.61 4.11
C PHE A 93 2.91 -20.92 4.37
N ALA A 94 2.37 -21.56 3.33
CA ALA A 94 1.67 -22.84 3.46
C ALA A 94 2.60 -24.01 3.81
N ARG A 95 3.75 -24.12 3.14
CA ARG A 95 4.74 -25.20 3.31
C ARG A 95 5.32 -25.25 4.72
N ASP A 96 5.58 -24.10 5.32
CA ASP A 96 6.27 -24.01 6.61
C ASP A 96 5.32 -24.20 7.81
N ARG A 97 4.14 -24.80 7.58
CA ARG A 97 3.09 -25.01 8.58
C ARG A 97 2.67 -26.47 8.63
N GLU A 98 2.18 -26.86 9.81
CA GLU A 98 1.48 -28.12 9.98
C GLU A 98 0.09 -28.02 9.35
N ILE A 99 -0.18 -28.89 8.37
CA ILE A 99 -1.43 -28.91 7.60
C ILE A 99 -2.41 -29.86 8.28
N HIS A 100 -3.59 -29.32 8.58
CA HIS A 100 -4.68 -30.04 9.22
C HIS A 100 -5.77 -30.38 8.19
N GLU A 101 -6.59 -31.40 8.46
CA GLU A 101 -7.61 -31.90 7.51
C GLU A 101 -8.60 -30.82 7.02
N ASN A 102 -8.92 -29.86 7.87
CA ASN A 102 -9.85 -28.76 7.58
C ASN A 102 -9.16 -27.47 7.10
N ASP A 103 -7.86 -27.52 6.84
CA ASP A 103 -7.12 -26.37 6.30
C ASP A 103 -7.46 -26.15 4.84
N VAL A 104 -7.80 -24.90 4.52
CA VAL A 104 -8.16 -24.49 3.17
C VAL A 104 -7.39 -23.25 2.73
N VAL A 105 -7.05 -23.23 1.44
CA VAL A 105 -6.62 -22.02 0.74
C VAL A 105 -7.78 -21.50 -0.08
N LEU A 106 -8.15 -20.25 0.18
CA LEU A 106 -9.24 -19.56 -0.50
C LEU A 106 -8.67 -18.71 -1.63
N PHE A 107 -9.20 -18.87 -2.85
CA PHE A 107 -8.86 -18.06 -4.01
C PHE A 107 -10.09 -17.29 -4.52
N ASN A 108 -9.91 -16.00 -4.80
CA ASN A 108 -10.79 -15.28 -5.73
C ASN A 108 -10.69 -15.89 -7.16
N ILE A 109 -11.64 -15.57 -8.05
CA ILE A 109 -11.64 -16.07 -9.44
C ILE A 109 -11.07 -15.06 -10.44
N ASP A 110 -11.86 -14.08 -10.81
CA ASP A 110 -11.50 -13.07 -11.81
C ASP A 110 -10.28 -12.27 -11.32
N GLY A 111 -9.27 -12.11 -12.18
CA GLY A 111 -8.01 -11.43 -11.85
C GLY A 111 -7.09 -12.22 -10.91
N THR A 112 -7.49 -13.42 -10.45
CA THR A 112 -6.73 -14.23 -9.48
C THR A 112 -6.36 -15.60 -10.01
N VAL A 113 -7.34 -16.44 -10.35
CA VAL A 113 -7.11 -17.74 -11.02
C VAL A 113 -7.45 -17.70 -12.50
N LEU A 114 -8.45 -16.89 -12.89
CA LEU A 114 -8.80 -16.65 -14.29
C LEU A 114 -8.46 -15.20 -14.63
N SER A 115 -7.60 -15.00 -15.63
CA SER A 115 -7.19 -13.67 -16.08
C SER A 115 -8.34 -12.97 -16.78
N ASN A 116 -8.65 -11.76 -16.34
CA ASN A 116 -9.58 -10.83 -16.99
C ASN A 116 -8.86 -9.87 -17.96
N VAL A 117 -7.54 -9.99 -18.15
CA VAL A 117 -6.76 -9.18 -19.08
C VAL A 117 -7.31 -9.20 -20.51
N PRO A 118 -7.74 -10.34 -21.10
CA PRO A 118 -8.29 -10.35 -22.46
C PRO A 118 -9.56 -9.51 -22.63
N TYR A 119 -10.32 -9.30 -21.55
CA TYR A 119 -11.44 -8.36 -21.55
C TYR A 119 -10.92 -6.93 -21.55
N TYR A 120 -10.12 -6.57 -20.54
CA TYR A 120 -9.66 -5.19 -20.39
C TYR A 120 -8.75 -4.69 -21.52
N SER A 121 -8.02 -5.58 -22.20
CA SER A 121 -7.24 -5.22 -23.39
C SER A 121 -8.12 -4.73 -24.54
N GLN A 122 -9.40 -5.13 -24.58
CA GLN A 122 -10.39 -4.68 -25.56
C GLN A 122 -11.20 -3.47 -25.07
N HIS A 123 -11.07 -3.12 -23.78
CA HIS A 123 -11.81 -2.04 -23.11
C HIS A 123 -10.86 -1.04 -22.43
N GLY A 124 -9.75 -0.74 -23.10
CA GLY A 124 -8.86 0.37 -22.74
C GLY A 124 -8.11 0.22 -21.42
N TYR A 125 -7.86 -1.00 -20.95
CA TYR A 125 -7.07 -1.29 -19.76
C TYR A 125 -7.54 -0.54 -18.50
N GLY A 126 -8.86 -0.37 -18.33
CA GLY A 126 -9.46 0.29 -17.17
C GLY A 126 -9.74 1.78 -17.37
N SER A 127 -9.58 2.30 -18.59
CA SER A 127 -10.03 3.65 -18.96
C SER A 127 -11.57 3.76 -19.07
N GLU A 128 -12.25 2.63 -19.29
CA GLU A 128 -13.70 2.55 -19.35
C GLU A 128 -14.29 2.15 -17.99
N LYS A 129 -15.43 2.75 -17.63
CA LYS A 129 -16.17 2.35 -16.42
C LYS A 129 -16.59 0.88 -16.52
N PHE A 130 -16.36 0.13 -15.44
CA PHE A 130 -16.77 -1.27 -15.39
C PHE A 130 -18.30 -1.42 -15.54
N ASN A 131 -18.72 -2.31 -16.43
CA ASN A 131 -20.12 -2.67 -16.64
C ASN A 131 -20.27 -4.19 -16.51
N SER A 132 -20.95 -4.62 -15.44
CA SER A 132 -21.09 -6.04 -15.12
C SER A 132 -21.90 -6.82 -16.17
N THR A 133 -22.94 -6.23 -16.76
CA THR A 133 -23.72 -6.87 -17.82
C THR A 133 -22.85 -7.13 -19.04
N ARG A 134 -22.09 -6.11 -19.48
CA ARG A 134 -21.16 -6.23 -20.61
C ARG A 134 -20.06 -7.25 -20.32
N TYR A 135 -19.48 -7.21 -19.11
CA TYR A 135 -18.46 -8.18 -18.68
C TYR A 135 -19.01 -9.62 -18.71
N ASP A 136 -20.25 -9.81 -18.27
CA ASP A 136 -20.88 -11.14 -18.31
C ASP A 136 -21.13 -11.61 -19.75
N GLU A 137 -21.75 -10.77 -20.57
CA GLU A 137 -22.12 -11.08 -21.97
C GLU A 137 -20.90 -11.32 -22.86
N GLU A 138 -19.92 -10.43 -22.79
CA GLU A 138 -18.77 -10.43 -23.70
C GLU A 138 -17.60 -11.27 -23.20
N PHE A 139 -17.55 -11.62 -21.91
CA PHE A 139 -16.40 -12.34 -21.33
C PHE A 139 -16.78 -13.58 -20.52
N VAL A 140 -17.53 -13.45 -19.41
CA VAL A 140 -17.80 -14.58 -18.50
C VAL A 140 -18.58 -15.69 -19.20
N ASN A 141 -19.63 -15.36 -19.95
CA ASN A 141 -20.47 -16.33 -20.66
C ASN A 141 -19.73 -17.08 -21.77
N LYS A 142 -18.60 -16.55 -22.26
CA LYS A 142 -17.76 -17.24 -23.25
C LYS A 142 -16.97 -18.41 -22.63
N GLY A 143 -16.74 -18.41 -21.32
CA GLY A 143 -16.05 -19.51 -20.62
C GLY A 143 -14.62 -19.78 -21.09
N ASN A 144 -13.93 -18.74 -21.60
CA ASN A 144 -12.62 -18.84 -22.24
C ASN A 144 -11.51 -18.02 -21.55
N ALA A 145 -11.73 -17.58 -20.30
CA ALA A 145 -10.71 -16.83 -19.57
C ALA A 145 -9.48 -17.74 -19.31
N PRO A 146 -8.26 -17.32 -19.69
CA PRO A 146 -7.07 -18.15 -19.46
C PRO A 146 -6.69 -18.16 -17.98
N ALA A 147 -5.97 -19.20 -17.54
CA ALA A 147 -5.41 -19.22 -16.20
C ALA A 147 -4.34 -18.13 -16.05
N LEU A 148 -4.23 -17.58 -14.84
CA LEU A 148 -3.02 -16.85 -14.44
C LEU A 148 -1.89 -17.85 -14.17
N PRO A 149 -0.79 -17.87 -14.96
CA PRO A 149 0.15 -18.99 -14.94
C PRO A 149 0.81 -19.24 -13.59
N GLU A 150 1.21 -18.18 -12.88
CA GLU A 150 1.87 -18.31 -11.57
C GLU A 150 0.89 -18.79 -10.50
N THR A 151 -0.39 -18.40 -10.58
CA THR A 151 -1.44 -18.89 -9.68
C THR A 151 -1.77 -20.35 -9.94
N LEU A 152 -1.84 -20.79 -11.21
CA LEU A 152 -2.04 -22.20 -11.56
C LEU A 152 -0.88 -23.08 -11.08
N LYS A 153 0.37 -22.64 -11.29
CA LYS A 153 1.56 -23.34 -10.77
C LYS A 153 1.50 -23.49 -9.26
N ASN A 154 1.12 -22.43 -8.55
CA ASN A 154 1.02 -22.44 -7.09
C ASN A 154 -0.13 -23.31 -6.59
N TYR A 155 -1.29 -23.23 -7.24
CA TYR A 155 -2.44 -24.11 -6.96
C TYR A 155 -2.02 -25.58 -6.95
N ASN A 156 -1.32 -26.06 -7.98
CA ASN A 156 -0.83 -27.45 -8.03
C ASN A 156 0.10 -27.77 -6.86
N LYS A 157 1.05 -26.87 -6.55
CA LYS A 157 1.95 -27.05 -5.40
C LYS A 157 1.22 -27.10 -4.06
N LEU A 158 0.14 -26.35 -3.89
CA LEU A 158 -0.67 -26.37 -2.67
C LEU A 158 -1.44 -27.69 -2.55
N LEU A 159 -1.95 -28.22 -3.66
CA LEU A 159 -2.54 -29.55 -3.69
C LEU A 159 -1.53 -30.65 -3.34
N ASP A 160 -0.29 -30.54 -3.85
CA ASP A 160 0.80 -31.48 -3.53
C ASP A 160 1.17 -31.46 -2.03
N LEU A 161 0.90 -30.36 -1.33
CA LEU A 161 1.02 -30.27 0.13
C LEU A 161 -0.18 -30.89 0.87
N GLY A 162 -1.21 -31.36 0.17
CA GLY A 162 -2.44 -31.91 0.74
C GLY A 162 -3.48 -30.85 1.14
N LEU A 163 -3.32 -29.59 0.72
CA LEU A 163 -4.29 -28.53 1.03
C LEU A 163 -5.53 -28.61 0.14
N LYS A 164 -6.68 -28.33 0.73
CA LYS A 164 -7.94 -28.17 0.02
C LYS A 164 -8.07 -26.73 -0.50
N VAL A 165 -8.64 -26.59 -1.70
CA VAL A 165 -8.84 -25.27 -2.34
C VAL A 165 -10.31 -24.93 -2.39
N ILE A 166 -10.66 -23.71 -1.99
CA ILE A 166 -12.01 -23.15 -2.14
C ILE A 166 -11.95 -21.92 -3.05
N PHE A 167 -12.85 -21.85 -4.03
CA PHE A 167 -13.05 -20.66 -4.84
C PHE A 167 -14.21 -19.83 -4.31
N LEU A 168 -13.98 -18.53 -4.09
CA LEU A 168 -15.00 -17.56 -3.67
C LEU A 168 -15.05 -16.39 -4.65
N THR A 169 -16.15 -16.29 -5.41
CA THR A 169 -16.28 -15.29 -6.47
C THR A 169 -17.50 -14.39 -6.30
N GLY A 170 -17.40 -13.19 -6.87
CA GLY A 170 -18.51 -12.25 -7.04
C GLY A 170 -19.41 -12.57 -8.23
N ARG A 171 -19.03 -13.52 -9.10
CA ARG A 171 -19.90 -14.04 -10.17
C ARG A 171 -21.20 -14.57 -9.57
N ARG A 172 -22.30 -14.42 -10.31
CA ARG A 172 -23.63 -14.85 -9.88
C ARG A 172 -23.85 -16.35 -10.08
N THR A 173 -24.78 -16.95 -9.33
CA THR A 173 -25.04 -18.40 -9.36
C THR A 173 -25.49 -18.94 -10.71
N ASP A 174 -26.12 -18.12 -11.57
CA ASP A 174 -26.44 -18.47 -12.96
C ASP A 174 -25.18 -18.71 -13.81
N LYS A 175 -24.02 -18.20 -13.38
CA LYS A 175 -22.72 -18.40 -14.04
C LYS A 175 -21.96 -19.64 -13.54
N LYS A 176 -22.57 -20.47 -12.68
CA LYS A 176 -21.88 -21.63 -12.08
C LYS A 176 -21.34 -22.59 -13.11
N ALA A 177 -22.17 -23.09 -14.03
CA ALA A 177 -21.77 -24.09 -15.02
C ALA A 177 -20.65 -23.60 -15.93
N VAL A 178 -20.76 -22.36 -16.44
CA VAL A 178 -19.71 -21.76 -17.30
C VAL A 178 -18.41 -21.51 -16.52
N THR A 179 -18.50 -21.13 -15.25
CA THR A 179 -17.32 -20.92 -14.39
C THR A 179 -16.60 -22.24 -14.11
N GLU A 180 -17.31 -23.32 -13.79
CA GLU A 180 -16.72 -24.65 -13.58
C GLU A 180 -16.06 -25.19 -14.86
N ALA A 181 -16.72 -25.03 -16.01
CA ALA A 181 -16.17 -25.42 -17.30
C ALA A 181 -14.90 -24.63 -17.63
N ASN A 182 -14.90 -23.32 -17.40
CA ASN A 182 -13.74 -22.46 -17.64
C ASN A 182 -12.57 -22.83 -16.71
N LEU A 183 -12.82 -23.05 -15.41
CA LEU A 183 -11.80 -23.47 -14.44
C LEU A 183 -11.13 -24.77 -14.90
N LYS A 184 -11.92 -25.78 -15.27
CA LYS A 184 -11.41 -27.07 -15.79
C LYS A 184 -10.60 -26.88 -17.07
N LYS A 185 -11.11 -26.08 -18.02
CA LYS A 185 -10.41 -25.76 -19.27
C LYS A 185 -9.08 -25.06 -19.02
N ALA A 186 -9.02 -24.22 -17.98
CA ALA A 186 -7.83 -23.46 -17.60
C ALA A 186 -6.81 -24.28 -16.78
N GLY A 187 -7.12 -25.53 -16.40
CA GLY A 187 -6.21 -26.44 -15.71
C GLY A 187 -6.50 -26.62 -14.20
N TYR A 188 -7.56 -26.03 -13.68
CA TYR A 188 -8.02 -26.26 -12.31
C TYR A 188 -8.99 -27.43 -12.30
N HIS A 189 -8.56 -28.60 -11.82
CA HIS A 189 -9.34 -29.84 -11.95
C HIS A 189 -10.01 -30.33 -10.66
N THR A 190 -9.57 -29.82 -9.50
CA THR A 190 -10.09 -30.20 -8.18
C THR A 190 -10.30 -28.99 -7.28
N TRP A 191 -11.38 -28.99 -6.51
CA TRP A 191 -11.63 -28.00 -5.46
C TRP A 191 -12.65 -28.57 -4.49
N GLU A 192 -12.57 -28.10 -3.25
CA GLU A 192 -13.49 -28.45 -2.16
C GLU A 192 -14.85 -27.77 -2.35
N LYS A 193 -14.84 -26.46 -2.63
CA LYS A 193 -16.06 -25.67 -2.89
C LYS A 193 -15.83 -24.59 -3.95
N LEU A 194 -16.90 -24.31 -4.68
CA LEU A 194 -17.04 -23.14 -5.53
C LEU A 194 -18.26 -22.34 -5.04
N ILE A 195 -18.01 -21.14 -4.52
CA ILE A 195 -19.00 -20.27 -3.90
C ILE A 195 -19.23 -19.06 -4.81
N LEU A 196 -20.46 -18.92 -5.29
CA LEU A 196 -20.93 -17.83 -6.15
C LEU A 196 -21.97 -16.99 -5.42
N LYS A 197 -22.12 -15.74 -5.85
CA LYS A 197 -23.03 -14.78 -5.24
C LYS A 197 -24.47 -15.05 -5.69
N ASP A 198 -25.39 -15.16 -4.75
CA ASP A 198 -26.82 -15.26 -5.06
C ASP A 198 -27.31 -13.95 -5.71
N PRO A 199 -28.10 -13.99 -6.81
CA PRO A 199 -28.67 -12.79 -7.43
C PRO A 199 -29.52 -11.93 -6.49
N SER A 200 -30.14 -12.53 -5.46
CA SER A 200 -30.89 -11.81 -4.42
C SER A 200 -30.00 -11.13 -3.37
N ASN A 201 -28.70 -11.43 -3.35
CA ASN A 201 -27.76 -10.83 -2.42
C ASN A 201 -27.35 -9.42 -2.87
N ASN A 202 -27.82 -8.41 -2.13
CA ASN A 202 -27.55 -6.99 -2.38
C ASN A 202 -26.32 -6.45 -1.62
N GLN A 203 -25.60 -7.28 -0.87
CA GLN A 203 -24.40 -6.86 -0.14
C GLN A 203 -23.29 -6.43 -1.11
N ASN A 204 -22.42 -5.53 -0.69
CA ASN A 204 -21.21 -5.23 -1.46
C ASN A 204 -20.19 -6.40 -1.39
N SER A 205 -19.09 -6.30 -2.15
CA SER A 205 -18.08 -7.36 -2.24
C SER A 205 -17.50 -7.77 -0.88
N VAL A 206 -17.16 -6.78 -0.04
CA VAL A 206 -16.55 -7.01 1.29
C VAL A 206 -17.52 -7.75 2.21
N GLU A 207 -18.76 -7.28 2.28
CA GLU A 207 -19.80 -7.85 3.13
C GLU A 207 -20.18 -9.27 2.72
N TYR A 208 -20.43 -9.48 1.42
CA TYR A 208 -20.73 -10.80 0.88
C TYR A 208 -19.59 -11.78 1.16
N LYS A 209 -18.34 -11.43 0.81
CA LYS A 209 -17.20 -12.33 1.02
C LYS A 209 -16.89 -12.57 2.49
N SER A 210 -17.07 -11.56 3.35
CA SER A 210 -16.95 -11.73 4.81
C SER A 210 -17.99 -12.71 5.35
N THR A 211 -19.23 -12.62 4.86
CA THR A 211 -20.33 -13.50 5.25
C THR A 211 -20.06 -14.94 4.81
N GLU A 212 -19.60 -15.16 3.58
CA GLU A 212 -19.27 -16.51 3.09
C GLU A 212 -18.07 -17.12 3.82
N ARG A 213 -17.03 -16.32 4.12
CA ARG A 213 -15.91 -16.81 4.96
C ARG A 213 -16.36 -17.17 6.37
N ALA A 214 -17.27 -16.40 6.96
CA ALA A 214 -17.85 -16.74 8.27
C ALA A 214 -18.59 -18.09 8.24
N LYS A 215 -19.37 -18.36 7.18
CA LYS A 215 -20.03 -19.66 7.00
C LYS A 215 -19.03 -20.80 6.89
N LEU A 216 -17.89 -20.60 6.22
CA LEU A 216 -16.82 -21.62 6.14
C LEU A 216 -16.21 -21.91 7.51
N VAL A 217 -15.93 -20.88 8.30
CA VAL A 217 -15.41 -21.06 9.68
C VAL A 217 -16.44 -21.78 10.55
N GLN A 218 -17.74 -21.44 10.44
CA GLN A 218 -18.82 -22.13 11.15
C GLN A 218 -18.95 -23.61 10.75
N GLN A 219 -18.60 -23.95 9.51
CA GLN A 219 -18.56 -25.33 9.01
C GLN A 219 -17.29 -26.09 9.46
N GLY A 220 -16.40 -25.47 10.23
CA GLY A 220 -15.19 -26.09 10.76
C GLY A 220 -13.95 -25.94 9.89
N TYR A 221 -14.02 -25.23 8.75
CA TYR A 221 -12.84 -24.93 7.95
C TYR A 221 -11.93 -23.92 8.64
N ARG A 222 -10.62 -24.13 8.52
CA ARG A 222 -9.60 -23.17 8.92
C ARG A 222 -8.97 -22.56 7.67
N ILE A 223 -9.35 -21.31 7.38
CA ILE A 223 -8.81 -20.58 6.22
C ILE A 223 -7.37 -20.17 6.55
N ILE A 224 -6.38 -20.88 6.01
CA ILE A 224 -4.97 -20.58 6.28
C ILE A 224 -4.47 -19.43 5.41
N ALA A 225 -4.88 -19.39 4.15
CA ALA A 225 -4.48 -18.36 3.20
C ALA A 225 -5.68 -17.92 2.37
N ASN A 226 -5.81 -16.61 2.17
CA ASN A 226 -6.81 -15.99 1.29
C ASN A 226 -6.09 -15.16 0.22
N VAL A 227 -6.22 -15.57 -1.03
CA VAL A 227 -5.49 -15.03 -2.17
C VAL A 227 -6.47 -14.33 -3.11
N GLY A 228 -6.17 -13.09 -3.44
CA GLY A 228 -7.03 -12.29 -4.30
C GLY A 228 -6.31 -11.09 -4.88
N ASP A 229 -6.82 -10.58 -5.98
CA ASP A 229 -6.30 -9.44 -6.72
C ASP A 229 -6.90 -8.10 -6.29
N GLN A 230 -7.90 -8.13 -5.40
CA GLN A 230 -8.62 -6.95 -4.91
C GLN A 230 -8.69 -6.96 -3.40
N TRP A 231 -8.44 -5.81 -2.76
CA TRP A 231 -8.54 -5.64 -1.32
C TRP A 231 -9.94 -5.98 -0.80
N SER A 232 -11.00 -5.77 -1.58
CA SER A 232 -12.36 -6.14 -1.15
C SER A 232 -12.55 -7.64 -0.87
N GLY A 233 -11.73 -8.50 -1.49
CA GLY A 233 -11.70 -9.94 -1.20
C GLY A 233 -10.83 -10.33 -0.01
N LEU A 234 -9.96 -9.42 0.43
CA LEU A 234 -8.95 -9.64 1.46
C LEU A 234 -9.23 -8.85 2.75
N SER A 235 -10.21 -7.96 2.72
CA SER A 235 -10.67 -7.13 3.85
C SER A 235 -11.91 -7.73 4.54
N GLY A 236 -12.26 -7.17 5.69
CA GLY A 236 -13.43 -7.54 6.48
C GLY A 236 -13.13 -8.63 7.52
N HIS A 237 -14.11 -9.46 7.84
CA HIS A 237 -13.98 -10.49 8.88
C HIS A 237 -13.62 -11.86 8.30
N ASN A 238 -13.04 -12.71 9.13
CA ASN A 238 -12.69 -14.10 8.78
C ASN A 238 -11.81 -14.20 7.52
N VAL A 239 -10.88 -13.26 7.33
CA VAL A 239 -10.02 -13.18 6.14
C VAL A 239 -9.00 -14.32 6.05
N GLY A 240 -8.91 -15.17 7.07
CA GLY A 240 -7.93 -16.24 7.20
C GLY A 240 -6.74 -15.83 8.06
N ILE A 241 -5.80 -16.77 8.26
CA ILE A 241 -4.56 -16.52 9.02
C ILE A 241 -3.69 -15.51 8.27
N ARG A 242 -3.66 -15.59 6.94
CA ARG A 242 -2.92 -14.65 6.10
C ARG A 242 -3.63 -14.34 4.79
N THR A 243 -3.52 -13.09 4.36
CA THR A 243 -4.01 -12.60 3.07
C THR A 243 -2.84 -12.34 2.12
N PHE A 244 -3.09 -12.51 0.83
CA PHE A 244 -2.11 -12.27 -0.23
C PHE A 244 -2.76 -11.53 -1.39
N LYS A 245 -2.27 -10.32 -1.67
CA LYS A 245 -2.75 -9.40 -2.70
C LYS A 245 -1.97 -9.62 -4.00
N LEU A 246 -2.61 -10.24 -5.00
CA LEU A 246 -2.09 -10.26 -6.37
C LEU A 246 -2.19 -8.87 -7.00
N PRO A 247 -1.27 -8.49 -7.90
CA PRO A 247 -1.33 -7.21 -8.57
C PRO A 247 -2.57 -7.13 -9.47
N ASN A 248 -3.28 -6.00 -9.38
CA ASN A 248 -4.33 -5.65 -10.34
C ASN A 248 -4.60 -4.14 -10.27
N PRO A 249 -3.95 -3.35 -11.14
CA PRO A 249 -4.16 -1.91 -11.22
C PRO A 249 -5.32 -1.50 -12.14
N ILE A 250 -5.98 -2.45 -12.81
CA ILE A 250 -6.93 -2.16 -13.90
C ILE A 250 -8.31 -1.77 -13.37
N ASP A 251 -8.70 -2.38 -12.25
CA ASP A 251 -10.02 -2.21 -11.66
C ASP A 251 -9.91 -2.05 -10.15
N SER A 252 -10.95 -1.47 -9.56
CA SER A 252 -11.10 -1.35 -8.13
C SER A 252 -12.54 -1.59 -7.73
N THR A 253 -12.76 -2.68 -7.00
CA THR A 253 -14.03 -2.90 -6.31
C THR A 253 -14.19 -1.98 -5.11
N THR A 254 -15.35 -1.35 -4.96
CA THR A 254 -15.62 -0.44 -3.83
C THR A 254 -15.70 -1.20 -2.50
N GLU A 255 -14.95 -0.71 -1.50
CA GLU A 255 -15.04 -1.13 -0.10
C GLU A 255 -15.94 -0.15 0.68
N PHE A 256 -17.23 -0.07 0.40
CA PHE A 256 -18.12 0.68 1.30
C PHE A 256 -18.46 -0.19 2.50
N SER A 257 -17.76 -0.03 3.63
CA SER A 257 -18.29 -0.52 4.90
C SER A 257 -19.39 0.42 5.41
N LEU A 258 -20.52 -0.14 5.83
CA LEU A 258 -21.69 0.56 6.39
C LEU A 258 -21.39 1.48 7.58
N CYS A 259 -20.15 1.51 8.11
CA CYS A 259 -19.82 2.31 9.28
C CYS A 259 -19.87 3.83 9.02
N ALA A 260 -19.52 4.27 7.80
CA ALA A 260 -19.66 5.68 7.39
C ALA A 260 -21.14 6.07 7.17
N PHE A 261 -21.97 5.11 6.73
CA PHE A 261 -23.39 5.35 6.48
C PHE A 261 -24.21 5.39 7.78
N ASN A 262 -23.89 4.56 8.79
CA ASN A 262 -24.62 4.59 10.07
C ASN A 262 -24.44 5.91 10.84
N LYS A 263 -23.29 6.58 10.72
CA LYS A 263 -23.10 7.92 11.29
C LYS A 263 -23.93 8.98 10.55
N LEU A 264 -24.00 8.91 9.21
CA LEU A 264 -24.81 9.83 8.41
C LEU A 264 -26.32 9.56 8.55
N TRP A 265 -26.73 8.29 8.65
CA TRP A 265 -28.12 7.86 8.80
C TRP A 265 -28.70 8.23 10.17
N ASN A 266 -27.89 8.12 11.23
CA ASN A 266 -28.29 8.61 12.56
C ASN A 266 -28.32 10.14 12.64
N PHE A 267 -27.54 10.84 11.80
CA PHE A 267 -27.58 12.30 11.72
C PHE A 267 -28.77 12.82 10.90
N LEU A 268 -29.15 12.12 9.83
CA LEU A 268 -30.28 12.47 8.95
C LEU A 268 -31.66 12.20 9.58
N ASN A 269 -31.75 11.36 10.61
CA ASN A 269 -32.99 11.17 11.38
C ASN A 269 -33.28 12.29 12.41
N CYS A 270 -32.41 13.30 12.53
CA CYS A 270 -32.62 14.45 13.43
C CYS A 270 -33.09 15.73 12.75
N TYR A 271 -33.21 15.78 11.42
CA TYR A 271 -33.69 16.97 10.70
C TYR A 271 -34.71 16.59 9.63
N SER A 272 -35.95 16.40 10.07
CA SER A 272 -37.13 16.48 9.20
C SER A 272 -37.84 17.80 9.49
N ASN A 273 -37.64 18.82 8.64
CA ASN A 273 -38.74 19.66 8.18
C ASN A 273 -38.36 20.62 7.03
N SER A 274 -39.25 20.57 6.02
CA SER A 274 -39.71 21.59 5.07
C SER A 274 -38.75 22.30 4.10
N ASP A 275 -39.10 22.10 2.82
CA ASP A 275 -39.09 23.02 1.67
C ASP A 275 -37.78 23.70 1.23
N GLU A 276 -37.34 23.43 0.00
CA GLU A 276 -37.80 24.24 -1.14
C GLU A 276 -37.36 23.61 -2.47
N ARG A 277 -38.34 23.46 -3.36
CA ARG A 277 -38.12 23.30 -4.81
C ARG A 277 -37.61 24.62 -5.33
N ILE A 278 -36.46 24.64 -6.00
CA ILE A 278 -36.11 25.45 -7.17
C ILE A 278 -34.65 25.13 -7.50
N MET A 279 -34.28 25.19 -8.78
CA MET A 279 -32.91 25.10 -9.30
C MET A 279 -32.38 23.70 -9.68
N LYS A 280 -33.21 22.93 -10.38
CA LYS A 280 -32.73 22.08 -11.49
C LYS A 280 -33.29 22.67 -12.77
N VAL A 281 -32.42 23.22 -13.63
CA VAL A 281 -32.58 23.38 -15.10
C VAL A 281 -31.49 24.28 -15.73
N PHE A 282 -30.65 25.00 -14.97
CA PHE A 282 -29.80 26.04 -15.58
C PHE A 282 -28.30 25.76 -15.80
N VAL A 283 -27.81 24.53 -15.70
CA VAL A 283 -26.39 24.23 -16.02
C VAL A 283 -26.28 22.97 -16.88
N PHE A 284 -26.83 23.04 -18.09
CA PHE A 284 -26.66 21.99 -19.11
C PHE A 284 -26.25 22.52 -20.50
N VAL A 285 -25.78 23.76 -20.62
CA VAL A 285 -25.34 24.29 -21.93
C VAL A 285 -24.19 25.28 -21.74
N VAL A 286 -22.94 24.80 -21.63
CA VAL A 286 -21.76 25.37 -22.30
C VAL A 286 -20.68 24.28 -22.29
N ALA A 287 -20.79 23.35 -23.24
CA ALA A 287 -19.68 22.51 -23.66
C ALA A 287 -19.70 22.44 -25.19
N ILE A 288 -18.50 22.49 -25.78
CA ILE A 288 -18.12 22.17 -27.17
C ILE A 288 -17.91 23.38 -28.12
N THR A 289 -16.65 23.76 -28.33
CA THR A 289 -15.85 23.73 -29.60
C THR A 289 -14.63 24.68 -29.53
N VAL A 290 -13.43 24.51 -30.12
CA VAL A 290 -12.65 23.48 -30.85
C VAL A 290 -11.21 24.03 -31.12
N ALA A 291 -10.19 23.15 -31.13
CA ALA A 291 -8.87 23.17 -31.86
C ALA A 291 -7.84 24.29 -31.60
N ALA A 292 -6.51 24.13 -31.77
CA ALA A 292 -5.57 23.04 -32.11
C ALA A 292 -4.15 23.56 -31.79
N TRP A 293 -3.13 22.69 -31.74
CA TRP A 293 -1.81 22.84 -32.41
C TRP A 293 -0.97 21.57 -32.23
N GLN A 294 -0.35 21.12 -33.32
CA GLN A 294 0.56 19.98 -33.44
C GLN A 294 2.02 20.42 -33.22
N CYS A 295 2.89 19.48 -32.86
CA CYS A 295 4.24 19.38 -33.42
C CYS A 295 4.72 17.92 -33.43
N GLU A 296 5.28 17.52 -34.57
CA GLU A 296 5.98 16.25 -34.83
C GLU A 296 7.43 16.31 -34.32
N GLY A 297 8.02 15.13 -34.09
CA GLY A 297 9.45 14.93 -33.91
C GLY A 297 9.82 13.45 -33.84
N SER A 298 10.52 12.98 -34.88
CA SER A 298 10.82 11.59 -35.25
C SER A 298 12.04 10.96 -34.52
N GLU A 299 12.00 9.63 -34.51
CA GLU A 299 12.89 8.57 -34.01
C GLU A 299 14.42 8.71 -34.15
N HIS A 300 15.13 8.09 -33.19
CA HIS A 300 16.15 7.02 -33.34
C HIS A 300 16.47 6.53 -31.90
N GLY A 301 16.48 5.26 -31.51
CA GLY A 301 16.99 4.07 -32.19
C GLY A 301 18.25 3.59 -31.46
N ALA A 302 18.12 2.81 -30.37
CA ALA A 302 19.23 2.03 -29.81
C ALA A 302 18.72 0.85 -28.96
N SER A 303 19.31 -0.31 -29.22
CA SER A 303 19.02 -1.62 -28.64
C SER A 303 19.16 -1.68 -27.11
N PHE A 304 18.09 -2.08 -26.42
CA PHE A 304 18.14 -2.39 -25.00
C PHE A 304 18.76 -3.78 -24.77
N GLN A 305 19.99 -3.79 -24.25
CA GLN A 305 20.51 -4.97 -23.58
C GLN A 305 19.77 -5.10 -22.25
N ILE A 306 18.97 -6.17 -22.16
CA ILE A 306 18.33 -6.65 -20.95
C ILE A 306 19.44 -6.92 -19.94
N PHE A 307 19.42 -6.25 -18.79
CA PHE A 307 20.06 -6.78 -17.58
C PHE A 307 19.00 -7.55 -16.79
N PRO A 308 18.83 -8.86 -17.02
CA PRO A 308 18.32 -9.71 -15.97
C PRO A 308 19.45 -9.89 -14.94
N LEU A 309 19.11 -10.52 -13.82
CA LEU A 309 19.99 -11.05 -12.76
C LEU A 309 20.20 -10.06 -11.60
N ARG A 310 19.91 -10.38 -10.33
CA ARG A 310 19.35 -11.56 -9.64
C ARG A 310 18.94 -11.04 -8.24
N MET A 311 18.26 -11.85 -7.45
CA MET A 311 17.44 -11.44 -6.31
C MET A 311 17.72 -12.33 -5.11
N LYS A 312 17.52 -11.86 -3.84
CA LYS A 312 17.32 -12.75 -2.63
C LYS A 312 17.04 -12.13 -1.23
N THR A 313 15.77 -12.05 -0.79
CA THR A 313 15.24 -12.52 0.53
C THR A 313 13.70 -12.32 0.63
N GLY A 314 12.98 -13.34 1.11
CA GLY A 314 11.62 -13.25 1.67
C GLY A 314 11.59 -13.97 3.03
N HIS A 315 10.44 -13.92 3.73
CA HIS A 315 10.20 -14.35 5.11
C HIS A 315 11.24 -15.32 5.73
N GLY A 316 11.90 -14.91 6.81
CA GLY A 316 12.96 -15.69 7.46
C GLY A 316 14.32 -15.72 6.75
N GLY A 317 14.53 -14.92 5.69
CA GLY A 317 15.82 -14.82 4.97
C GLY A 317 16.01 -15.88 3.87
N ARG A 318 14.94 -16.50 3.35
CA ARG A 318 15.03 -17.56 2.32
C ARG A 318 14.82 -17.03 0.89
N TYR A 319 15.37 -17.77 -0.08
CA TYR A 319 15.41 -17.48 -1.52
C TYR A 319 14.05 -17.51 -2.21
N ILE A 320 13.69 -16.43 -2.93
CA ILE A 320 12.64 -16.42 -3.97
C ILE A 320 13.31 -16.54 -5.36
N PRO A 321 13.28 -17.67 -6.06
CA PRO A 321 13.85 -17.77 -7.40
C PRO A 321 13.18 -16.82 -8.40
N GLU A 322 14.01 -16.05 -9.12
CA GLU A 322 13.66 -15.36 -10.37
C GLU A 322 12.54 -14.29 -10.24
N VAL A 323 12.50 -13.51 -9.15
CA VAL A 323 11.72 -12.26 -9.11
C VAL A 323 12.66 -11.04 -9.04
N SER A 324 12.20 -9.84 -9.38
CA SER A 324 13.05 -8.63 -9.37
C SER A 324 13.07 -7.94 -8.00
N CYS A 325 14.07 -7.10 -7.72
CA CYS A 325 14.09 -6.25 -6.52
C CYS A 325 12.88 -5.30 -6.46
N GLN A 326 12.37 -4.89 -7.63
CA GLN A 326 11.13 -4.15 -7.73
C GLN A 326 9.92 -4.97 -7.30
N SER A 327 9.81 -6.23 -7.74
CA SER A 327 8.73 -7.11 -7.29
C SER A 327 8.81 -7.42 -5.80
N TRP A 328 10.03 -7.58 -5.27
CA TRP A 328 10.23 -7.69 -3.83
C TRP A 328 9.71 -6.46 -3.09
N ARG A 329 10.08 -5.25 -3.52
CA ARG A 329 9.59 -3.99 -2.93
C ARG A 329 8.06 -3.89 -2.99
N VAL A 330 7.45 -4.11 -4.16
CA VAL A 330 5.99 -4.10 -4.30
C VAL A 330 5.35 -5.16 -3.38
N GLY A 331 5.96 -6.33 -3.25
CA GLY A 331 5.54 -7.37 -2.32
C GLY A 331 5.60 -6.94 -0.85
N VAL A 332 6.63 -6.19 -0.44
CA VAL A 332 6.73 -5.60 0.91
C VAL A 332 5.63 -4.55 1.11
N GLU A 333 5.50 -3.62 0.16
CA GLU A 333 4.55 -2.51 0.25
C GLU A 333 3.09 -2.98 0.24
N ALA A 334 2.75 -4.01 -0.53
CA ALA A 334 1.41 -4.61 -0.59
C ALA A 334 1.16 -5.66 0.52
N HIS A 335 2.00 -5.71 1.56
CA HIS A 335 1.91 -6.63 2.70
C HIS A 335 2.01 -8.13 2.38
N ASN A 336 2.52 -8.50 1.21
CA ASN A 336 2.73 -9.89 0.82
C ASN A 336 4.01 -10.48 1.44
N VAL A 337 5.10 -9.71 1.42
CA VAL A 337 6.41 -10.06 1.99
C VAL A 337 6.54 -9.36 3.34
N ILE A 338 6.38 -10.10 4.42
CA ILE A 338 6.45 -9.59 5.80
C ILE A 338 7.65 -10.18 6.55
N GLU A 339 7.84 -9.86 7.84
CA GLU A 339 8.88 -10.32 8.81
C GLU A 339 10.22 -10.75 8.21
N TRP A 340 10.66 -10.07 7.16
CA TRP A 340 11.99 -10.18 6.63
C TRP A 340 12.95 -9.47 7.60
N LYS A 341 14.20 -9.91 7.61
CA LYS A 341 15.18 -9.46 8.62
C LYS A 341 16.10 -8.37 8.11
N THR A 342 16.45 -8.44 6.84
CA THR A 342 17.25 -7.47 6.12
C THR A 342 16.78 -7.40 4.67
N VAL A 343 17.04 -6.26 4.03
CA VAL A 343 16.92 -6.12 2.59
C VAL A 343 17.76 -7.20 1.91
N PRO A 344 17.28 -7.82 0.81
CA PRO A 344 18.10 -8.70 -0.01
C PRO A 344 19.44 -8.06 -0.33
N LEU A 345 20.56 -8.75 -0.12
CA LEU A 345 21.89 -8.18 -0.42
C LEU A 345 21.99 -7.69 -1.87
N ASP A 346 21.47 -8.48 -2.81
CA ASP A 346 21.42 -8.13 -4.24
C ASP A 346 20.57 -6.89 -4.54
N CYS A 347 19.70 -6.47 -3.61
CA CYS A 347 18.82 -5.31 -3.75
C CYS A 347 19.33 -4.05 -3.04
N GLU A 348 20.53 -4.06 -2.44
CA GLU A 348 21.13 -2.87 -1.80
C GLU A 348 21.11 -1.65 -2.75
N GLY A 349 21.70 -1.82 -3.94
CA GLY A 349 21.77 -0.75 -4.94
C GLY A 349 20.40 -0.33 -5.46
N TYR A 350 19.45 -1.28 -5.58
CA TYR A 350 18.07 -0.96 -5.97
C TYR A 350 17.37 -0.10 -4.90
N VAL A 351 17.44 -0.50 -3.64
CA VAL A 351 16.81 0.22 -2.53
C VAL A 351 17.45 1.59 -2.33
N GLY A 352 18.78 1.67 -2.38
CA GLY A 352 19.51 2.95 -2.33
C GLY A 352 19.08 3.91 -3.44
N ASN A 353 19.02 3.43 -4.69
CA ASN A 353 18.56 4.23 -5.83
C ASN A 353 17.09 4.66 -5.68
N TYR A 354 16.23 3.79 -5.16
CA TYR A 354 14.84 4.12 -4.89
C TYR A 354 14.71 5.24 -3.84
N MET A 355 15.33 5.06 -2.67
CA MET A 355 15.22 5.97 -1.52
C MET A 355 15.84 7.35 -1.81
N LEU A 356 16.92 7.39 -2.60
CA LEU A 356 17.59 8.64 -2.99
C LEU A 356 16.99 9.26 -4.26
N GLY A 357 16.14 8.52 -4.99
CA GLY A 357 15.64 8.90 -6.30
C GLY A 357 14.26 9.56 -6.30
N ASP A 358 13.81 9.93 -7.49
CA ASP A 358 12.52 10.61 -7.69
C ASP A 358 11.32 9.70 -7.47
N GLN A 359 11.48 8.38 -7.61
CA GLN A 359 10.38 7.43 -7.42
C GLN A 359 9.89 7.42 -5.97
N TYR A 360 10.78 7.38 -4.96
CA TYR A 360 10.36 7.47 -3.55
C TYR A 360 9.60 8.77 -3.28
N ARG A 361 10.11 9.90 -3.79
CA ARG A 361 9.45 11.20 -3.66
C ARG A 361 8.07 11.23 -4.31
N SER A 362 7.94 10.64 -5.49
CA SER A 362 6.67 10.56 -6.21
C SER A 362 5.66 9.61 -5.54
N ASP A 363 6.13 8.49 -5.00
CA ASP A 363 5.32 7.56 -4.21
C ASP A 363 4.79 8.27 -2.96
N SER A 364 5.66 8.92 -2.17
CA SER A 364 5.25 9.71 -0.99
C SER A 364 4.29 10.84 -1.34
N LYS A 365 4.54 11.56 -2.44
CA LYS A 365 3.67 12.65 -2.92
C LYS A 365 2.28 12.14 -3.30
N THR A 366 2.19 10.99 -3.95
CA THR A 366 0.92 10.34 -4.29
C THR A 366 0.14 10.01 -3.02
N VAL A 367 0.75 9.33 -2.05
CA VAL A 367 0.09 8.95 -0.79
C VAL A 367 -0.36 10.17 0.02
N CYS A 368 0.51 11.15 0.22
CA CYS A 368 0.17 12.38 0.93
C CYS A 368 -0.87 13.23 0.19
N GLY A 369 -0.85 13.20 -1.15
CA GLY A 369 -1.86 13.84 -1.98
C GLY A 369 -3.25 13.24 -1.76
N GLU A 370 -3.35 11.92 -1.78
CA GLU A 370 -4.59 11.18 -1.52
C GLU A 370 -5.11 11.38 -0.09
N ALA A 371 -4.19 11.38 0.89
CA ALA A 371 -4.51 11.71 2.27
C ALA A 371 -5.15 13.09 2.41
N TYR A 372 -4.57 14.09 1.76
CA TYR A 372 -5.12 15.44 1.77
C TYR A 372 -6.45 15.53 1.01
N SER A 373 -6.56 14.92 -0.18
CA SER A 373 -7.81 14.90 -0.95
C SER A 373 -8.95 14.30 -0.14
N TYR A 374 -8.70 13.20 0.57
CA TYR A 374 -9.65 12.62 1.51
C TYR A 374 -10.02 13.60 2.63
N ALA A 375 -9.02 14.13 3.36
CA ALA A 375 -9.26 15.05 4.47
C ALA A 375 -10.12 16.26 4.07
N ASN A 376 -9.93 16.76 2.85
CA ASN A 376 -10.65 17.91 2.31
C ASN A 376 -12.14 17.62 1.99
N THR A 377 -12.57 16.36 2.00
CA THR A 377 -13.98 15.97 1.82
C THR A 377 -14.75 15.92 3.15
N LEU A 378 -14.05 16.00 4.28
CA LEU A 378 -14.65 15.79 5.60
C LEU A 378 -15.15 17.09 6.22
N ASN A 379 -16.21 16.99 7.01
CA ASN A 379 -16.67 18.07 7.88
C ASN A 379 -15.95 17.98 9.24
N ILE A 380 -14.92 18.80 9.43
CA ILE A 380 -13.99 18.68 10.57
C ILE A 380 -14.62 19.23 11.86
N THR A 381 -14.48 18.46 12.94
CA THR A 381 -14.90 18.82 14.30
C THR A 381 -13.71 19.09 15.23
N ALA A 382 -13.97 19.72 16.38
CA ALA A 382 -12.93 20.01 17.38
C ALA A 382 -12.27 18.78 18.03
N LYS A 383 -12.85 17.59 17.82
CA LYS A 383 -12.37 16.30 18.33
C LYS A 383 -11.64 15.46 17.29
N ASP A 384 -11.57 15.92 16.04
CA ASP A 384 -10.98 15.15 14.96
C ASP A 384 -9.46 15.25 14.99
N ILE A 385 -8.82 14.09 15.00
CA ILE A 385 -7.36 13.94 15.02
C ILE A 385 -6.85 13.15 13.82
N TRP A 386 -5.62 13.48 13.43
CA TRP A 386 -4.82 12.72 12.50
C TRP A 386 -3.61 12.14 13.20
N VAL A 387 -3.42 10.82 13.12
CA VAL A 387 -2.29 10.12 13.69
C VAL A 387 -1.17 10.02 12.65
N PHE A 388 0.03 10.44 13.03
CA PHE A 388 1.26 10.25 12.27
C PHE A 388 2.20 9.33 13.06
N ASP A 389 2.78 8.33 12.40
CA ASP A 389 4.05 7.77 12.88
C ASP A 389 5.19 8.81 12.78
N VAL A 390 6.33 8.56 13.43
CA VAL A 390 7.51 9.44 13.41
C VAL A 390 8.59 8.99 12.43
N ASP A 391 9.11 7.77 12.57
CA ASP A 391 10.33 7.30 11.89
C ASP A 391 9.96 6.84 10.47
N GLU A 392 10.65 7.32 9.43
CA GLU A 392 10.30 7.11 8.00
C GLU A 392 8.89 7.57 7.59
N THR A 393 8.14 8.21 8.51
CA THR A 393 6.86 8.87 8.24
C THR A 393 6.95 10.38 8.33
N THR A 394 7.56 10.93 9.39
CA THR A 394 7.74 12.39 9.57
C THR A 394 9.21 12.81 9.55
N LEU A 395 10.07 12.00 10.16
CA LEU A 395 11.51 12.17 10.26
C LEU A 395 12.16 11.03 9.49
N SER A 396 13.09 11.33 8.60
CA SER A 396 13.81 10.32 7.84
C SER A 396 15.11 9.94 8.54
N ASN A 397 15.28 8.64 8.78
CA ASN A 397 16.54 8.03 9.19
C ASN A 397 17.37 7.57 7.98
N LEU A 398 17.02 7.97 6.75
CA LEU A 398 17.79 7.69 5.55
C LEU A 398 19.29 8.07 5.65
N PRO A 399 19.70 9.17 6.31
CA PRO A 399 21.13 9.42 6.52
C PRO A 399 21.84 8.31 7.30
N TYR A 400 21.19 7.72 8.30
CA TYR A 400 21.70 6.54 9.00
C TYR A 400 21.77 5.33 8.07
N TYR A 401 20.67 5.01 7.39
CA TYR A 401 20.60 3.82 6.53
C TYR A 401 21.53 3.90 5.30
N ALA A 402 21.81 5.09 4.77
CA ALA A 402 22.79 5.28 3.69
C ALA A 402 24.22 4.90 4.10
N HIS A 403 24.54 4.92 5.41
CA HIS A 403 25.80 4.45 5.97
C HIS A 403 25.78 2.98 6.43
N HIS A 404 24.61 2.32 6.36
CA HIS A 404 24.39 0.94 6.82
C HIS A 404 23.70 0.10 5.71
N GLY A 405 24.11 0.31 4.47
CA GLY A 405 23.70 -0.49 3.31
C GLY A 405 22.21 -0.51 3.03
N PHE A 406 21.48 0.58 3.33
CA PHE A 406 20.05 0.72 3.08
C PHE A 406 19.19 -0.44 3.60
N GLY A 407 19.59 -1.03 4.73
CA GLY A 407 18.83 -2.11 5.39
C GLY A 407 19.29 -3.53 5.06
N VAL A 408 20.37 -3.74 4.29
CA VAL A 408 20.96 -5.08 4.11
C VAL A 408 21.72 -5.56 5.36
N GLU A 409 22.13 -4.64 6.22
CA GLU A 409 22.78 -4.94 7.49
C GLU A 409 21.74 -5.29 8.58
N PRO A 410 22.02 -6.27 9.46
CA PRO A 410 21.16 -6.54 10.61
C PRO A 410 20.98 -5.31 11.50
N TYR A 411 19.75 -5.09 11.96
CA TYR A 411 19.43 -3.94 12.81
C TYR A 411 20.25 -3.93 14.11
N ASN A 412 20.93 -2.82 14.37
CA ASN A 412 21.69 -2.58 15.59
C ASN A 412 21.04 -1.46 16.40
N SER A 413 20.27 -1.83 17.42
CA SER A 413 19.56 -0.87 18.27
C SER A 413 20.48 0.12 18.99
N THR A 414 21.72 -0.27 19.31
CA THR A 414 22.67 0.62 20.00
C THR A 414 23.15 1.72 19.08
N LEU A 415 23.48 1.40 17.83
CA LEU A 415 23.89 2.40 16.83
C LEU A 415 22.72 3.28 16.40
N PHE A 416 21.55 2.68 16.17
CA PHE A 416 20.36 3.44 15.81
C PHE A 416 19.91 4.40 16.92
N ASN A 417 19.95 3.97 18.19
CA ASN A 417 19.62 4.87 19.31
C ASN A 417 20.60 6.05 19.39
N LYS A 418 21.91 5.81 19.17
CA LYS A 418 22.89 6.91 19.09
C LYS A 418 22.55 7.91 17.98
N TRP A 419 22.09 7.43 16.81
CA TRP A 419 21.63 8.28 15.73
C TRP A 419 20.41 9.12 16.14
N VAL A 420 19.40 8.49 16.73
CA VAL A 420 18.19 9.19 17.21
C VAL A 420 18.53 10.25 18.27
N ASP A 421 19.47 9.95 19.16
CA ASP A 421 19.89 10.85 20.23
C ASP A 421 20.63 12.11 19.73
N LEU A 422 21.10 12.12 18.47
CA LEU A 422 21.61 13.34 17.83
C LEU A 422 20.49 14.36 17.59
N GLY A 423 19.26 13.89 17.33
CA GLY A 423 18.11 14.76 17.02
C GLY A 423 18.23 15.50 15.69
N GLU A 424 18.94 14.92 14.72
CA GLU A 424 19.29 15.52 13.43
C GLU A 424 18.52 14.92 12.24
N ALA A 425 17.56 14.03 12.47
CA ALA A 425 16.82 13.39 11.38
C ALA A 425 16.01 14.44 10.57
N PRO A 426 16.21 14.57 9.25
CA PRO A 426 15.50 15.56 8.44
C PRO A 426 14.01 15.24 8.30
N ALA A 427 13.20 16.25 8.00
CA ALA A 427 11.80 16.05 7.67
C ALA A 427 11.63 15.27 6.35
N LEU A 428 10.62 14.41 6.29
CA LEU A 428 10.08 13.93 5.03
C LEU A 428 9.22 15.02 4.39
N PRO A 429 9.58 15.54 3.20
CA PRO A 429 9.02 16.78 2.69
C PRO A 429 7.52 16.68 2.36
N GLU A 430 7.05 15.56 1.81
CA GLU A 430 5.64 15.38 1.48
C GLU A 430 4.76 15.20 2.73
N SER A 431 5.27 14.52 3.76
CA SER A 431 4.60 14.41 5.07
C SER A 431 4.52 15.74 5.79
N LEU A 432 5.57 16.57 5.72
CA LEU A 432 5.55 17.93 6.28
C LEU A 432 4.54 18.83 5.55
N LYS A 433 4.41 18.69 4.22
CA LYS A 433 3.38 19.39 3.44
C LYS A 433 1.97 18.94 3.84
N LEU A 434 1.74 17.64 3.96
CA LEU A 434 0.45 17.09 4.42
C LEU A 434 0.11 17.63 5.81
N TYR A 435 1.04 17.54 6.77
CA TYR A 435 0.88 18.07 8.12
C TYR A 435 0.42 19.54 8.13
N LYS A 436 1.09 20.43 7.37
CA LYS A 436 0.71 21.84 7.26
C LYS A 436 -0.70 22.02 6.70
N LYS A 437 -1.06 21.23 5.70
CA LYS A 437 -2.41 21.24 5.10
C LYS A 437 -3.47 20.76 6.09
N LEU A 438 -3.23 19.67 6.82
CA LEU A 438 -4.17 19.17 7.82
C LEU A 438 -4.42 20.19 8.95
N LEU A 439 -3.36 20.87 9.41
CA LEU A 439 -3.51 21.98 10.36
C LEU A 439 -4.37 23.12 9.81
N SER A 440 -4.25 23.44 8.51
CA SER A 440 -5.07 24.48 7.86
C SER A 440 -6.55 24.10 7.77
N LEU A 441 -6.87 22.80 7.80
CA LEU A 441 -8.24 22.28 7.89
C LEU A 441 -8.79 22.24 9.32
N GLY A 442 -8.00 22.66 10.32
CA GLY A 442 -8.38 22.60 11.74
C GLY A 442 -8.20 21.22 12.39
N ILE A 443 -7.62 20.25 11.67
CA ILE A 443 -7.38 18.90 12.18
C ILE A 443 -6.24 18.92 13.19
N LYS A 444 -6.43 18.24 14.32
CA LYS A 444 -5.43 18.10 15.38
C LYS A 444 -4.46 16.96 15.07
N ILE A 445 -3.18 17.16 15.32
CA ILE A 445 -2.15 16.16 15.00
C ILE A 445 -1.73 15.40 16.25
N VAL A 446 -1.66 14.08 16.15
CA VAL A 446 -1.07 13.21 17.18
C VAL A 446 0.10 12.46 16.55
N PHE A 447 1.28 12.57 17.15
CA PHE A 447 2.42 11.72 16.80
C PHE A 447 2.43 10.48 17.70
N LEU A 448 2.53 9.29 17.11
CA LEU A 448 2.55 7.99 17.80
C LEU A 448 3.75 7.16 17.32
N THR A 449 4.81 7.12 18.11
CA THR A 449 6.09 6.49 17.72
C THR A 449 6.45 5.29 18.60
N GLY A 450 7.25 4.38 18.05
CA GLY A 450 7.90 3.29 18.76
C GLY A 450 9.13 3.70 19.58
N ARG A 451 9.63 4.94 19.44
CA ARG A 451 10.73 5.47 20.25
C ARG A 451 10.39 5.42 21.76
N PRO A 452 11.35 5.05 22.63
CA PRO A 452 11.09 4.88 24.06
C PRO A 452 11.00 6.23 24.80
N LEU A 453 10.53 6.19 26.06
CA LEU A 453 10.30 7.37 26.90
C LEU A 453 11.53 8.27 27.05
N GLU A 454 12.72 7.68 27.14
CA GLU A 454 14.00 8.36 27.29
C GLU A 454 14.30 9.28 26.09
N GLN A 455 13.79 8.93 24.91
CA GLN A 455 13.98 9.68 23.67
C GLN A 455 12.89 10.72 23.41
N LYS A 456 11.94 10.90 24.34
CA LYS A 456 10.84 11.87 24.16
C LYS A 456 11.34 13.29 23.97
N ALA A 457 12.28 13.73 24.81
CA ALA A 457 12.78 15.10 24.77
C ALA A 457 13.52 15.39 23.45
N ILE A 458 14.41 14.49 23.02
CA ILE A 458 15.15 14.66 21.77
C ILE A 458 14.22 14.59 20.56
N THR A 459 13.21 13.72 20.58
CA THR A 459 12.20 13.63 19.52
C THR A 459 11.39 14.92 19.38
N VAL A 460 11.00 15.57 20.49
CA VAL A 460 10.35 16.90 20.45
C VAL A 460 11.25 17.94 19.81
N THR A 461 12.53 17.97 20.18
CA THR A 461 13.51 18.90 19.61
C THR A 461 13.67 18.68 18.10
N ASN A 462 13.86 17.43 17.69
CA ASN A 462 14.05 17.06 16.28
C ASN A 462 12.81 17.42 15.44
N LEU A 463 11.60 17.09 15.92
CA LEU A 463 10.34 17.46 15.24
C LEU A 463 10.24 18.98 15.02
N LYS A 464 10.61 19.78 16.03
CA LYS A 464 10.63 21.25 15.91
C LYS A 464 11.65 21.73 14.90
N ILE A 465 12.87 21.21 14.91
CA ILE A 465 13.91 21.54 13.93
C ILE A 465 13.45 21.18 12.50
N ALA A 466 12.78 20.04 12.36
CA ALA A 466 12.21 19.54 11.11
C ALA A 466 11.00 20.36 10.60
N GLY A 467 10.46 21.28 11.40
CA GLY A 467 9.38 22.19 11.01
C GLY A 467 7.98 21.79 11.47
N TYR A 468 7.86 20.78 12.34
CA TYR A 468 6.63 20.44 13.05
C TYR A 468 6.58 21.25 14.34
N HIS A 469 5.62 22.15 14.52
CA HIS A 469 5.60 23.08 15.65
C HIS A 469 4.34 23.01 16.51
N LYS A 470 3.28 22.36 16.01
CA LYS A 470 1.96 22.25 16.63
C LYS A 470 1.46 20.81 16.55
N TRP A 471 1.12 20.22 17.68
CA TRP A 471 0.46 18.92 17.77
C TRP A 471 -0.35 18.88 19.07
N GLU A 472 -1.37 18.04 19.10
CA GLU A 472 -2.18 17.76 20.28
C GLU A 472 -1.41 16.87 21.25
N LYS A 473 -0.79 15.79 20.75
CA LYS A 473 -0.02 14.82 21.57
C LYS A 473 1.18 14.26 20.83
N LEU A 474 2.23 13.98 21.60
CA LEU A 474 3.32 13.07 21.22
C LEU A 474 3.30 11.89 22.19
N ILE A 475 3.01 10.71 21.64
CA ILE A 475 2.95 9.44 22.35
C ILE A 475 4.19 8.64 21.96
N VAL A 476 4.98 8.28 22.97
CA VAL A 476 6.21 7.47 22.88
C VAL A 476 5.98 6.16 23.61
N LYS A 477 6.75 5.13 23.26
CA LYS A 477 6.58 3.78 23.82
C LYS A 477 7.09 3.71 25.25
N ASP A 478 6.20 3.41 26.19
CA ASP A 478 6.60 2.99 27.53
C ASP A 478 7.06 1.53 27.48
N THR A 479 8.38 1.33 27.50
CA THR A 479 8.99 0.01 27.41
C THR A 479 8.75 -0.85 28.65
N SER A 480 8.40 -0.26 29.80
CA SER A 480 8.04 -1.01 31.01
C SER A 480 6.67 -1.68 30.90
N ILE A 481 5.73 -1.04 30.20
CA ILE A 481 4.36 -1.55 29.98
C ILE A 481 4.32 -2.46 28.76
N TYR A 482 5.01 -2.08 27.68
CA TYR A 482 4.93 -2.74 26.37
C TYR A 482 6.14 -3.66 26.09
N HIS A 483 6.85 -4.10 27.13
CA HIS A 483 7.94 -5.06 27.00
C HIS A 483 7.47 -6.35 26.30
N GLY A 484 8.19 -6.77 25.26
CA GLY A 484 7.85 -7.95 24.46
C GLY A 484 6.55 -7.85 23.64
N LYS A 485 5.88 -6.68 23.62
CA LYS A 485 4.69 -6.45 22.80
C LYS A 485 5.06 -5.94 21.41
N THR A 486 4.35 -6.43 20.41
CA THR A 486 4.46 -6.01 19.00
C THR A 486 4.09 -4.53 18.83
N ALA A 487 4.57 -3.91 17.75
CA ALA A 487 4.22 -2.54 17.41
C ALA A 487 2.72 -2.40 17.15
N VAL A 488 2.10 -3.35 16.46
CA VAL A 488 0.62 -3.39 16.27
C VAL A 488 -0.11 -3.35 17.60
N THR A 489 0.31 -4.16 18.59
CA THR A 489 -0.35 -4.24 19.90
C THR A 489 -0.24 -2.92 20.65
N TYR A 490 0.96 -2.36 20.72
CA TYR A 490 1.22 -1.08 21.37
C TYR A 490 0.42 0.06 20.70
N LYS A 491 0.54 0.23 19.38
CA LYS A 491 -0.11 1.33 18.68
C LYS A 491 -1.63 1.22 18.67
N SER A 492 -2.19 0.02 18.58
CA SER A 492 -3.65 -0.20 18.73
C SER A 492 -4.14 0.22 20.11
N SER A 493 -3.38 -0.12 21.17
CA SER A 493 -3.72 0.25 22.54
C SER A 493 -3.70 1.77 22.75
N GLU A 494 -2.70 2.48 22.21
CA GLU A 494 -2.62 3.94 22.32
C GLU A 494 -3.71 4.64 21.51
N ARG A 495 -4.04 4.16 20.31
CA ARG A 495 -5.16 4.70 19.53
C ARG A 495 -6.51 4.50 20.23
N LYS A 496 -6.72 3.34 20.84
CA LYS A 496 -7.90 3.09 21.68
C LYS A 496 -8.02 4.11 22.82
N LYS A 497 -6.91 4.42 23.51
CA LYS A 497 -6.91 5.45 24.58
C LYS A 497 -7.29 6.84 24.06
N LEU A 498 -6.93 7.18 22.81
CA LEU A 498 -7.34 8.45 22.18
C LEU A 498 -8.85 8.48 21.94
N GLU A 499 -9.43 7.40 21.42
CA GLU A 499 -10.88 7.31 21.22
C GLU A 499 -11.64 7.32 22.55
N GLU A 500 -11.15 6.64 23.59
CA GLU A 500 -11.73 6.67 24.95
C GLU A 500 -11.67 8.07 25.60
N GLN A 501 -10.75 8.92 25.16
CA GLN A 501 -10.67 10.33 25.56
C GLN A 501 -11.62 11.24 24.74
N GLY A 502 -12.41 10.65 23.83
CA GLY A 502 -13.40 11.31 23.01
C GLY A 502 -12.84 11.97 21.75
N TYR A 503 -11.66 11.59 21.27
CA TYR A 503 -11.17 11.99 19.95
C TYR A 503 -11.73 11.09 18.85
N ASN A 504 -11.90 11.63 17.64
CA ASN A 504 -12.22 10.86 16.45
C ASN A 504 -10.95 10.74 15.60
N ILE A 505 -10.42 9.52 15.42
CA ILE A 505 -9.28 9.30 14.52
C ILE A 505 -9.82 9.26 13.09
N ILE A 506 -9.76 10.40 12.39
CA ILE A 506 -10.25 10.50 11.01
C ILE A 506 -9.21 10.08 9.98
N GLY A 507 -7.92 10.10 10.34
CA GLY A 507 -6.84 9.66 9.48
C GLY A 507 -5.65 9.13 10.26
N ASN A 508 -4.98 8.12 9.72
CA ASN A 508 -3.79 7.51 10.31
C ASN A 508 -2.77 7.20 9.20
N ILE A 509 -1.57 7.75 9.30
CA ILE A 509 -0.51 7.60 8.29
C ILE A 509 0.77 7.07 8.93
N GLY A 510 1.37 6.06 8.29
CA GLY A 510 2.61 5.44 8.73
C GLY A 510 3.32 4.73 7.58
N ASP A 511 4.61 4.50 7.71
CA ASP A 511 5.46 3.77 6.77
C ASP A 511 5.44 2.27 7.02
N GLN A 512 4.97 1.81 8.19
CA GLN A 512 4.83 0.38 8.47
C GLN A 512 3.37 -0.04 8.52
N TRP A 513 3.09 -1.28 8.08
CA TRP A 513 1.77 -1.87 8.26
C TRP A 513 1.40 -1.96 9.75
N SER A 514 2.38 -2.05 10.67
CA SER A 514 2.13 -2.02 12.10
C SER A 514 1.47 -0.74 12.62
N ASP A 515 1.55 0.34 11.85
CA ASP A 515 1.04 1.66 12.25
C ASP A 515 -0.44 1.81 11.92
N ILE A 516 -0.88 1.09 10.89
CA ILE A 516 -2.18 1.22 10.25
C ILE A 516 -3.02 -0.07 10.29
N LEU A 517 -2.50 -1.15 10.87
CA LEU A 517 -3.23 -2.37 11.20
C LEU A 517 -3.57 -2.47 12.69
N GLY A 518 -4.33 -3.51 13.03
CA GLY A 518 -4.83 -3.77 14.38
C GLY A 518 -6.21 -3.15 14.60
N THR A 519 -6.46 -2.66 15.82
CA THR A 519 -7.75 -2.03 16.17
C THR A 519 -7.61 -0.52 16.25
N ASN A 520 -8.75 0.19 16.19
CA ASN A 520 -8.81 1.64 16.36
C ASN A 520 -7.88 2.38 15.38
N THR A 521 -7.80 1.92 14.14
CA THR A 521 -6.89 2.45 13.12
C THR A 521 -7.35 3.79 12.54
N GLY A 522 -8.57 4.21 12.86
CA GLY A 522 -9.22 5.40 12.33
C GLY A 522 -10.09 5.13 11.11
N ASP A 523 -10.79 6.17 10.65
CA ASP A 523 -11.73 6.10 9.53
C ASP A 523 -11.04 5.82 8.18
N ARG A 524 -9.78 6.28 8.00
CA ARG A 524 -8.94 5.95 6.84
C ARG A 524 -7.47 5.85 7.20
N THR A 525 -6.78 4.92 6.55
CA THR A 525 -5.35 4.67 6.74
C THR A 525 -4.55 4.96 5.46
N PHE A 526 -3.29 5.32 5.64
CA PHE A 526 -2.37 5.64 4.55
C PHE A 526 -0.98 5.02 4.82
N LYS A 527 -0.50 4.20 3.89
CA LYS A 527 0.81 3.52 3.93
C LYS A 527 1.83 4.31 3.12
N LEU A 528 2.79 4.95 3.79
CA LEU A 528 3.99 5.49 3.11
C LEU A 528 4.94 4.35 2.75
N PRO A 529 5.75 4.48 1.67
CA PRO A 529 6.71 3.46 1.31
C PRO A 529 7.89 3.43 2.28
N ASP A 530 8.32 2.22 2.65
CA ASP A 530 9.57 1.98 3.36
C ASP A 530 10.08 0.56 3.09
N PRO A 531 11.05 0.40 2.16
CA PRO A 531 11.72 -0.86 1.91
C PRO A 531 12.97 -1.09 2.76
N MET A 532 13.36 -0.19 3.67
CA MET A 532 14.63 -0.29 4.41
C MET A 532 14.54 -1.20 5.63
N TYR A 533 13.38 -1.28 6.28
CA TYR A 533 13.15 -2.22 7.39
C TYR A 533 11.69 -2.68 7.49
N TYR A 534 11.44 -3.67 8.36
CA TYR A 534 10.10 -4.17 8.65
C TYR A 534 9.84 -4.25 10.15
N ILE A 535 8.69 -3.74 10.59
CA ILE A 535 8.23 -3.80 11.98
C ILE A 535 6.83 -4.44 12.04
N SER A 536 6.63 -5.31 13.04
CA SER A 536 5.36 -6.00 13.35
C SER A 536 4.82 -5.64 14.72
#